data_AF-K3WNZ1-F1
#
_entry.id   AF-K3WNZ1-F1
#
_cell.length_a   1.000
_cell.length_b   1.000
_cell.length_c   1.000
_cell.angle_alpha   90.00
_cell.angle_beta   90.00
_cell.angle_gamma   90.00
#
_symmetry.space_group_name_H-M   'P 1'
#
loop_
_entity.id
_entity.type
_entity.pdbx_description
1 polymer ?
#
loop_
_entity_poly.entity_id
_entity_poly.type
_entity_poly.pdbx_seq_one_letter_code
_entity_poly.pdbx_strand_id
1 'polypeptide(L)'
;MCSLPSKAQQQVLEFDPNVRVSGIAHAYWAVTHARQPEGTAVSNPQSATFYQMQHLDEMSSNLHDSVDQEREYKKVTVRLQGSSDLAISINIKELRAALGLPNYTLVADGIFRSPQPPPVPAKAVDDIAHINGAESD
;
A
#
# COMPACT_ATOMS: atom_id res chain seq x y z
N MET A 1 2.72 33.58 22.67
CA MET A 1 3.74 33.45 21.61
C MET A 1 3.62 32.04 21.06
N CYS A 2 2.97 31.87 19.90
CA CYS A 2 2.85 30.56 19.26
C CYS A 2 4.19 30.20 18.63
N SER A 3 4.78 29.09 19.07
CA SER A 3 5.97 28.52 18.47
C SER A 3 5.62 28.06 17.05
N LEU A 4 6.23 28.71 16.05
CA LEU A 4 6.15 28.29 14.66
C LEU A 4 6.71 26.85 14.54
N PRO A 5 6.07 25.96 13.76
CA PRO A 5 6.69 24.69 13.43
C PRO A 5 7.97 24.94 12.62
N SER A 6 9.03 24.19 12.93
CA SER A 6 10.32 24.22 12.24
C SER A 6 10.14 24.05 10.72
N LYS A 7 10.91 24.78 9.91
CA LYS A 7 10.88 24.71 8.43
C LYS A 7 11.00 23.28 7.88
N ALA A 8 11.70 22.40 8.60
CA ALA A 8 11.82 20.98 8.27
C ALA A 8 10.47 20.23 8.29
N GLN A 9 9.47 20.71 9.05
CA GLN A 9 8.13 20.11 9.08
C GLN A 9 7.18 20.72 8.04
N GLN A 10 7.43 21.95 7.59
CA GLN A 10 6.64 22.59 6.54
C GLN A 10 6.98 22.06 5.14
N GLN A 11 8.21 21.60 4.92
CA GLN A 11 8.66 21.07 3.63
C GLN A 11 8.20 19.62 3.35
N VAL A 12 7.69 18.91 4.36
CA VAL A 12 7.12 17.56 4.20
C VAL A 12 5.78 17.59 3.44
N LEU A 13 5.20 18.77 3.20
CA LEU A 13 3.90 18.90 2.56
C LEU A 13 3.91 19.11 1.03
N GLU A 14 5.08 19.29 0.41
CA GLU A 14 5.15 19.71 -0.99
C GLU A 14 5.44 18.54 -1.93
N PHE A 15 4.60 17.51 -1.85
CA PHE A 15 4.49 16.54 -2.93
C PHE A 15 3.67 17.17 -4.08
N ASP A 16 4.05 16.97 -5.34
CA ASP A 16 3.26 17.48 -6.47
C ASP A 16 1.82 16.91 -6.38
N PRO A 17 0.80 17.76 -6.15
CA PRO A 17 -0.57 17.30 -5.93
C PRO A 17 -1.18 16.58 -7.14
N ASN A 18 -0.53 16.63 -8.31
CA ASN A 18 -0.99 15.95 -9.52
C ASN A 18 -0.54 14.48 -9.62
N VAL A 19 0.38 14.02 -8.76
CA VAL A 19 0.83 12.63 -8.77
C VAL A 19 0.10 11.85 -7.68
N ARG A 20 -0.60 10.78 -8.05
CA ARG A 20 -1.17 9.84 -7.07
C ARG A 20 -0.06 8.92 -6.59
N VAL A 21 0.42 9.14 -5.37
CA VAL A 21 1.31 8.22 -4.63
C VAL A 21 0.65 7.81 -3.33
N SER A 22 0.85 6.56 -2.94
CA SER A 22 0.44 6.08 -1.62
C SER A 22 1.69 5.93 -0.73
N GLY A 23 1.58 5.18 0.36
CA GLY A 23 2.61 5.14 1.39
C GLY A 23 3.99 4.70 0.92
N ILE A 24 4.09 3.83 -0.10
CA ILE A 24 5.36 3.24 -0.52
C ILE A 24 6.18 4.24 -1.35
N ALA A 25 5.61 4.80 -2.41
CA ALA A 25 6.30 5.79 -3.25
C ALA A 25 6.58 7.09 -2.48
N HIS A 26 5.67 7.49 -1.59
CA HIS A 26 5.88 8.65 -0.72
C HIS A 26 7.05 8.45 0.25
N ALA A 27 7.20 7.26 0.85
CA ALA A 27 8.32 6.98 1.76
C ALA A 27 9.68 7.08 1.05
N TYR A 28 9.77 6.56 -0.17
CA TYR A 28 11.00 6.70 -0.96
C TYR A 28 11.27 8.14 -1.36
N TRP A 29 10.25 8.88 -1.81
CA TRP A 29 10.40 10.29 -2.09
C TRP A 29 10.95 11.05 -0.87
N ALA A 30 10.36 10.86 0.30
CA ALA A 30 10.80 11.51 1.54
C ALA A 30 12.28 11.19 1.85
N VAL A 31 12.69 9.93 1.70
CA VAL A 31 14.10 9.51 1.91
C VAL A 31 15.03 10.12 0.87
N THR A 32 14.65 10.14 -0.40
CA THR A 32 15.48 10.72 -1.48
C THR A 32 15.58 12.23 -1.38
N HIS A 33 14.51 12.92 -0.98
CA HIS A 33 14.47 14.36 -0.79
C HIS A 33 15.31 14.78 0.44
N ALA A 34 15.23 14.05 1.55
CA ALA A 34 16.03 14.33 2.75
C ALA A 34 17.55 14.22 2.54
N ARG A 35 17.99 13.58 1.46
CA ARG A 35 19.41 13.46 1.08
C ARG A 35 19.87 14.61 0.18
N GLN A 36 18.97 15.47 -0.28
CA GLN A 36 19.32 16.60 -1.13
C GLN A 36 19.90 17.76 -0.30
N PRO A 37 20.79 18.57 -0.89
CA PRO A 37 21.26 19.81 -0.28
C PRO A 37 20.11 20.77 0.07
N GLU A 38 20.34 21.61 1.07
CA GLU A 38 19.38 22.65 1.44
C GLU A 38 19.17 23.63 0.28
N GLY A 39 17.90 23.90 -0.07
CA GLY A 39 17.54 24.76 -1.20
C GLY A 39 17.33 24.03 -2.53
N THR A 40 17.49 22.71 -2.61
CA THR A 40 17.10 21.93 -3.78
C THR A 40 15.60 22.02 -4.00
N ALA A 41 15.20 22.36 -5.24
CA ALA A 41 13.80 22.45 -5.63
C ALA A 41 13.10 21.10 -5.40
N VAL A 42 11.91 21.18 -4.82
CA VAL A 42 11.12 20.00 -4.55
C VAL A 42 10.61 19.43 -5.87
N SER A 43 10.99 18.19 -6.18
CA SER A 43 10.57 17.50 -7.40
C SER A 43 10.35 16.01 -7.15
N ASN A 44 9.56 15.40 -8.03
CA ASN A 44 9.26 13.98 -7.95
C ASN A 44 10.39 13.16 -8.57
N PRO A 45 10.89 12.08 -7.93
CA PRO A 45 12.06 11.36 -8.40
C PRO A 45 11.71 10.64 -9.70
N GLN A 46 12.48 10.83 -10.75
CA GLN A 46 12.29 10.18 -12.04
C GLN A 46 13.03 8.83 -12.14
N SER A 47 13.40 8.23 -11.00
CA SER A 47 14.15 6.97 -10.94
C SER A 47 13.26 5.75 -11.19
N ALA A 48 13.82 4.70 -11.79
CA ALA A 48 13.13 3.41 -11.98
C ALA A 48 12.53 2.86 -10.66
N THR A 49 13.24 3.00 -9.55
CA THR A 49 12.76 2.61 -8.21
C THR A 49 11.50 3.35 -7.78
N PHE A 50 11.41 4.64 -8.09
CA PHE A 50 10.21 5.44 -7.78
C PHE A 50 8.99 4.97 -8.58
N TYR A 51 9.18 4.71 -9.88
CA TYR A 51 8.12 4.13 -10.72
C TYR A 51 7.69 2.75 -10.25
N GLN A 52 8.63 1.92 -9.82
CA GLN A 52 8.33 0.61 -9.25
C GLN A 52 7.48 0.74 -7.97
N MET A 53 7.79 1.70 -7.10
CA MET A 53 7.02 1.92 -5.87
C MET A 53 5.63 2.49 -6.14
N GLN A 54 5.50 3.37 -7.14
CA GLN A 54 4.19 3.83 -7.59
C GLN A 54 3.33 2.67 -8.09
N HIS A 55 3.92 1.74 -8.84
CA HIS A 55 3.23 0.53 -9.29
C HIS A 55 2.79 -0.37 -8.12
N LEU A 56 3.61 -0.50 -7.08
CA LEU A 56 3.23 -1.24 -5.87
C LEU A 56 2.08 -0.56 -5.11
N ASP A 57 2.09 0.77 -5.04
CA ASP A 57 1.00 1.55 -4.45
C ASP A 57 -0.32 1.30 -5.20
N GLU A 58 -0.31 1.36 -6.54
CA GLU A 58 -1.47 1.04 -7.38
C GLU A 58 -2.00 -0.37 -7.13
N MET A 59 -1.11 -1.36 -7.07
CA MET A 59 -1.47 -2.76 -6.80
C MET A 59 -2.05 -2.93 -5.39
N SER A 60 -1.49 -2.25 -4.39
CA SER A 60 -1.96 -2.32 -3.01
C SER A 60 -3.38 -1.76 -2.83
N SER A 61 -3.71 -0.66 -3.54
CA SER A 61 -5.06 -0.09 -3.50
C SER A 61 -6.11 -1.05 -4.05
N ASN A 62 -5.80 -1.75 -5.15
CA ASN A 62 -6.68 -2.75 -5.77
C ASN A 62 -6.91 -3.98 -4.88
N LEU A 63 -5.91 -4.33 -4.05
CA LEU A 63 -6.07 -5.41 -3.07
C LEU A 63 -6.99 -4.98 -1.92
N HIS A 64 -6.83 -3.76 -1.40
CA HIS A 64 -7.63 -3.28 -0.27
C HIS A 64 -9.13 -3.18 -0.59
N ASP A 65 -9.48 -2.70 -1.79
CA ASP A 65 -10.87 -2.64 -2.28
C ASP A 65 -11.56 -4.02 -2.31
N SER A 66 -10.79 -5.11 -2.42
CA SER A 66 -11.31 -6.49 -2.42
C SER A 66 -11.48 -7.10 -1.02
N VAL A 67 -10.85 -6.51 0.01
CA VAL A 67 -10.92 -6.98 1.41
C VAL A 67 -11.99 -6.24 2.21
N ASP A 68 -12.23 -4.96 1.89
CA ASP A 68 -13.13 -4.08 2.68
C ASP A 68 -14.63 -4.31 2.47
N GLN A 69 -15.03 -5.21 1.58
CA GLN A 69 -16.42 -5.65 1.47
C GLN A 69 -16.69 -6.97 2.19
N GLU A 70 -16.04 -7.21 3.33
CA GLU A 70 -16.49 -8.27 4.22
C GLU A 70 -17.83 -7.87 4.84
N ARG A 71 -18.92 -8.23 4.14
CA ARG A 71 -20.30 -8.03 4.60
C ARG A 71 -20.41 -8.53 6.04
N GLU A 72 -20.87 -7.66 6.92
CA GLU A 72 -21.02 -7.93 8.35
C GLU A 72 -21.78 -9.24 8.64
N TYR A 73 -22.74 -9.57 7.77
CA TYR A 73 -23.49 -10.82 7.79
C TYR A 73 -23.21 -11.68 6.55
N LYS A 74 -22.95 -12.97 6.77
CA LYS A 74 -22.77 -13.96 5.70
C LYS A 74 -23.70 -15.14 5.91
N LYS A 75 -24.23 -15.69 4.82
CA LYS A 75 -25.04 -16.91 4.85
C LYS A 75 -24.13 -18.11 5.05
N VAL A 76 -24.38 -18.88 6.10
CA VAL A 76 -23.70 -20.13 6.42
C VAL A 76 -24.74 -21.25 6.43
N THR A 77 -24.42 -22.36 5.77
CA THR A 77 -25.25 -23.55 5.81
C THR A 77 -24.89 -24.38 7.03
N VAL A 78 -25.88 -24.63 7.89
CA VAL A 78 -25.73 -25.46 9.08
C VAL A 78 -26.64 -26.68 9.00
N ARG A 79 -26.18 -27.79 9.57
CA ARG A 79 -26.96 -29.02 9.70
C ARG A 79 -27.08 -29.39 11.16
N LEU A 80 -28.30 -29.49 11.67
CA LEU A 80 -28.56 -29.86 13.07
C LEU A 80 -29.07 -31.30 13.14
N GLN A 81 -28.35 -32.17 13.86
CA GLN A 81 -28.83 -33.51 14.27
C GLN A 81 -29.51 -34.34 13.16
N GLY A 82 -28.89 -34.43 11.99
CA GLY A 82 -29.42 -35.23 10.87
C GLY A 82 -30.58 -34.60 10.09
N SER A 83 -30.97 -33.36 10.43
CA SER A 83 -31.96 -32.58 9.69
C SER A 83 -31.43 -32.12 8.33
N SER A 84 -32.31 -31.56 7.51
CA SER A 84 -31.96 -30.88 6.27
C SER A 84 -31.07 -29.65 6.51
N ASP A 85 -30.30 -29.29 5.49
CA ASP A 85 -29.45 -28.09 5.52
C ASP A 85 -30.29 -26.81 5.68
N LEU A 86 -29.88 -25.95 6.61
CA LEU A 86 -30.50 -24.66 6.85
C LEU A 86 -29.47 -23.55 6.59
N ALA A 87 -29.80 -22.60 5.72
CA ALA A 87 -28.99 -21.41 5.50
C ALA A 87 -29.39 -20.32 6.52
N ILE A 88 -28.46 -19.95 7.40
CA ILE A 88 -28.64 -18.87 8.38
C ILE A 88 -27.67 -17.71 8.10
N SER A 89 -28.10 -16.48 8.36
CA SER A 89 -27.23 -15.30 8.29
C SER A 89 -26.53 -15.12 9.64
N ILE A 90 -25.20 -15.15 9.66
CA ILE A 90 -24.39 -15.03 10.87
C ILE A 90 -23.53 -13.78 10.78
N ASN A 91 -23.40 -13.04 11.89
CA ASN A 91 -22.41 -11.97 12.02
C ASN A 91 -21.00 -12.57 12.04
N ILE A 92 -20.18 -12.23 11.04
CA ILE A 92 -18.85 -12.83 10.88
C ILE A 92 -17.89 -12.40 11.98
N LYS A 93 -18.01 -11.18 12.52
CA LYS A 93 -17.14 -10.69 13.60
C LYS A 93 -17.38 -11.46 14.88
N GLU A 94 -18.65 -11.69 15.24
CA GLU A 94 -19.01 -12.47 16.43
C GLU A 94 -18.62 -13.94 16.29
N LEU A 95 -18.86 -14.54 15.12
CA LEU A 95 -18.45 -15.93 14.85
C LEU A 95 -16.92 -16.08 14.96
N ARG A 96 -16.15 -15.14 14.41
CA ARG A 96 -14.69 -15.13 14.53
C ARG A 96 -14.25 -14.99 15.97
N ALA A 97 -14.83 -14.06 16.73
CA ALA A 97 -14.53 -13.89 18.14
C ALA A 97 -14.81 -15.16 18.96
N ALA A 98 -15.93 -15.83 18.71
CA ALA A 98 -16.28 -17.10 19.37
C ALA A 98 -15.30 -18.24 19.03
N LEU A 99 -14.74 -18.24 17.82
CA LEU A 99 -13.75 -19.22 17.37
C LEU A 99 -12.29 -18.82 17.66
N GLY A 100 -12.05 -17.64 18.25
CA GLY A 100 -10.70 -17.10 18.46
C GLY A 100 -9.97 -16.74 17.17
N LEU A 101 -10.70 -16.49 16.07
CA LEU A 101 -10.13 -16.14 14.77
C LEU A 101 -9.90 -14.63 14.67
N PRO A 102 -8.88 -14.17 13.92
CA PRO A 102 -8.64 -12.75 13.68
C PRO A 102 -9.80 -12.10 12.93
N ASN A 103 -10.02 -10.80 13.18
CA ASN A 103 -11.09 -10.02 12.55
C ASN A 103 -10.85 -9.66 11.08
N TYR A 104 -9.74 -10.11 10.50
CA TYR A 104 -9.38 -9.92 9.12
C TYR A 104 -9.30 -11.27 8.40
N THR A 105 -9.45 -11.28 7.09
CA THR A 105 -9.52 -12.54 6.33
C THR A 105 -8.12 -13.07 6.09
N LEU A 106 -7.76 -14.16 6.78
CA LEU A 106 -6.45 -14.84 6.69
C LEU A 106 -6.01 -15.19 5.25
N VAL A 107 -6.98 -15.41 4.36
CA VAL A 107 -6.74 -15.82 2.97
C VAL A 107 -6.70 -14.61 2.01
N ALA A 108 -7.35 -13.49 2.36
CA ALA A 108 -7.39 -12.29 1.52
C ALA A 108 -6.18 -11.38 1.78
N ASP A 109 -5.71 -11.32 3.03
CA ASP A 109 -4.56 -10.50 3.45
C ASP A 109 -3.19 -11.15 3.18
N GLY A 110 -3.11 -12.04 2.20
CA GLY A 110 -1.83 -12.47 1.64
C GLY A 110 -1.04 -13.52 2.44
N ILE A 111 -1.42 -13.88 3.67
CA ILE A 111 -0.64 -14.83 4.50
C ILE A 111 -0.55 -16.22 3.85
N PHE A 112 -1.60 -16.67 3.15
CA PHE A 112 -1.63 -17.95 2.41
C PHE A 112 -1.67 -17.78 0.88
N ARG A 113 -1.46 -16.57 0.37
CA ARG A 113 -1.44 -16.36 -1.08
C ARG A 113 -0.04 -16.74 -1.57
N SER A 114 0.05 -17.66 -2.54
CA SER A 114 1.32 -17.88 -3.25
C SER A 114 1.83 -16.51 -3.71
N PRO A 115 3.12 -16.19 -3.51
CA PRO A 115 3.66 -14.90 -3.90
C PRO A 115 3.39 -14.70 -5.39
N GLN A 116 2.47 -13.80 -5.70
CA GLN A 116 2.20 -13.37 -7.06
C GLN A 116 3.20 -12.26 -7.33
N PRO A 117 4.23 -12.48 -8.17
CA PRO A 117 5.11 -11.39 -8.55
C PRO A 117 4.25 -10.27 -9.15
N PRO A 118 4.56 -9.00 -8.84
CA PRO A 118 3.87 -7.88 -9.46
C PRO A 118 3.96 -8.02 -10.99
N PRO A 119 2.90 -7.66 -11.72
CA PRO A 119 2.94 -7.69 -13.17
C PRO A 119 4.12 -6.83 -13.66
N VAL A 120 4.82 -7.34 -14.67
CA VAL A 120 5.96 -6.62 -15.24
C VAL A 120 5.45 -5.27 -15.77
N PRO A 121 6.08 -4.14 -15.41
CA PRO A 121 5.66 -2.83 -15.91
C PRO A 121 5.64 -2.84 -17.44
N ALA A 122 4.59 -2.26 -18.03
CA ALA A 122 4.39 -2.25 -19.48
C ALA A 122 5.51 -1.54 -20.25
N LYS A 123 6.26 -0.67 -19.57
CA LYS A 123 7.41 0.04 -20.10
C LYS A 123 8.63 -0.31 -19.27
N ALA A 124 9.64 -0.89 -19.91
CA ALA A 124 10.99 -0.94 -19.35
C ALA A 124 11.51 0.51 -19.24
N VAL A 125 11.90 0.91 -18.04
CA VAL A 125 12.54 2.20 -17.79
C VAL A 125 14.03 1.94 -17.76
N ASP A 126 14.80 2.66 -18.57
CA ASP A 126 16.25 2.56 -18.57
C ASP A 126 16.80 2.95 -17.19
N ASP A 127 17.80 2.21 -16.72
CA ASP A 127 18.48 2.49 -15.46
C ASP A 127 19.48 3.66 -15.64
N ILE A 128 18.94 4.87 -15.69
CA ILE A 128 19.72 6.11 -15.92
C ILE A 128 20.23 6.69 -14.58
N ALA A 129 19.97 6.03 -13.45
CA ALA A 129 20.32 6.56 -12.13
C ALA A 129 21.84 6.67 -11.87
N HIS A 130 22.69 6.14 -12.76
CA HIS A 130 24.13 6.05 -12.58
C HIS A 130 24.95 7.12 -13.32
N ILE A 131 24.34 8.04 -14.07
CA ILE A 131 25.11 9.14 -14.69
C ILE A 131 25.15 10.32 -13.72
N ASN A 132 26.27 10.46 -13.01
CA ASN A 132 26.89 11.71 -12.52
C ASN A 132 27.82 11.38 -11.33
N GLY A 133 28.85 10.58 -11.61
CA GLY A 133 30.01 10.41 -10.76
C GLY A 133 31.26 10.60 -11.60
N ALA A 134 31.68 11.85 -11.72
CA ALA A 134 32.97 12.36 -12.19
C ALA A 134 33.98 11.33 -12.75
N GLU A 135 34.11 11.29 -14.07
CA GLU A 135 35.41 11.11 -14.72
C GLU A 135 35.85 12.49 -15.21
N SER A 136 36.78 13.09 -14.49
CA SER A 136 37.56 14.24 -14.93
C SER A 136 38.99 13.86 -14.63
N ASP A 137 39.77 13.72 -15.71
CA ASP A 137 41.21 13.42 -15.82
C ASP A 137 42.05 13.42 -14.54
#